data_AF-A0A423IGL0-F1
#
_entry.id   AF-A0A423IGL0-F1
#
_cell.length_a   1.000
_cell.length_b   1.000
_cell.length_c   1.000
_cell.angle_alpha   90.00
_cell.angle_beta   90.00
_cell.angle_gamma   90.00
#
_symmetry.space_group_name_H-M   'P 1'
#
loop_
_entity.id
_entity.type
_entity.pdbx_description
1 polymer ?
#
loop_
_entity_poly.entity_id
_entity_poly.type
_entity_poly.pdbx_seq_one_letter_code
_entity_poly.pdbx_strand_id
1 'polypeptide(L)'
;MDITNVGRYKLSFDAVSFNIECPMGTAKFSGLATSSLPKLYVVCVDDHPNPIYIGMTKQPIRNRLRLGWSANGENGYHGYAWRKSFTTATLDVWCHTNPTAKNDCIDVETVEAELVYLIRKAGQWPLFQTEIHFHPSTEIHRKVAAKIGAHYGLAIDSSNAEPKLVG
;
A
#
# COMPACT_ATOMS: atom_id res chain seq x y z
N MET A 1 -3.95 15.49 7.45
CA MET A 1 -3.64 14.05 7.52
C MET A 1 -2.13 13.92 7.56
N ASP A 2 -1.60 13.30 8.61
CA ASP A 2 -0.16 13.12 8.77
C ASP A 2 0.19 11.65 8.49
N ILE A 3 0.93 11.40 7.41
CA ILE A 3 1.42 10.06 7.06
C ILE A 3 2.95 10.05 7.08
N THR A 4 3.51 9.05 7.76
CA THR A 4 4.94 8.91 8.00
C THR A 4 5.46 7.65 7.32
N ASN A 5 6.60 7.73 6.63
CA ASN A 5 7.30 6.55 6.14
C ASN A 5 7.83 5.78 7.34
N VAL A 6 7.42 4.52 7.49
CA VAL A 6 7.87 3.65 8.58
C VAL A 6 9.14 2.91 8.19
N GLY A 7 9.25 2.52 6.92
CA GLY A 7 10.44 1.92 6.36
C GLY A 7 10.14 0.96 5.22
N ARG A 8 11.22 0.51 4.57
CA ARG A 8 11.22 -0.48 3.50
C ARG A 8 11.78 -1.81 4.02
N TYR A 9 10.97 -2.85 3.96
CA TYR A 9 11.35 -4.19 4.40
C TYR A 9 11.61 -5.06 3.17
N LYS A 10 12.67 -5.87 3.21
CA LYS A 10 12.81 -6.96 2.24
C LYS A 10 12.00 -8.14 2.73
N LEU A 11 11.32 -8.81 1.81
CA LEU A 11 10.58 -10.03 2.05
C LEU A 11 11.25 -11.17 1.28
N SER A 12 11.42 -12.30 1.94
CA SER A 12 11.70 -13.60 1.30
C SER A 12 10.65 -14.59 1.76
N PHE A 13 10.05 -15.34 0.85
CA PHE A 13 8.86 -16.12 1.15
C PHE A 13 8.64 -17.28 0.19
N ASP A 14 7.76 -18.18 0.62
CA ASP A 14 7.18 -19.24 -0.18
C ASP A 14 5.65 -19.24 -0.01
N ALA A 15 5.01 -20.29 -0.51
CA ALA A 15 3.56 -20.45 -0.46
C ALA A 15 2.99 -20.70 0.94
N VAL A 16 3.79 -20.81 2.00
CA VAL A 16 3.30 -21.11 3.36
C VAL A 16 3.89 -20.19 4.43
N SER A 17 5.02 -19.55 4.16
CA SER A 17 5.78 -18.76 5.12
C SER A 17 6.43 -17.54 4.48
N PHE A 18 6.82 -16.59 5.33
CA PHE A 18 7.61 -15.44 4.93
C PHE A 18 8.59 -15.05 6.04
N ASN A 19 9.71 -14.50 5.63
CA ASN A 19 10.71 -13.83 6.44
C ASN A 19 10.83 -12.38 5.99
N ILE A 20 11.31 -11.55 6.91
CA ILE A 20 11.48 -10.12 6.66
C ILE A 20 12.88 -9.70 7.10
N GLU A 21 13.43 -8.70 6.42
CA GLU A 21 14.63 -7.97 6.85
C GLU A 21 14.24 -6.49 6.88
N CYS A 22 14.30 -5.87 8.07
CA CYS A 22 14.03 -4.45 8.20
C CYS A 22 15.24 -3.59 7.77
N PRO A 23 15.09 -2.27 7.59
CA PRO A 23 16.20 -1.38 7.21
C PRO A 23 17.43 -1.47 8.13
N MET A 24 17.25 -1.88 9.38
CA MET A 24 18.34 -2.06 10.36
C MET A 24 18.96 -3.47 10.32
N GLY A 25 18.59 -4.31 9.35
CA GLY A 25 19.11 -5.68 9.20
C GLY A 25 18.54 -6.71 10.18
N THR A 26 17.44 -6.39 10.88
CA THR A 26 16.81 -7.33 11.84
C THR A 26 15.57 -8.01 11.25
N ALA A 27 15.25 -9.21 11.74
CA ALA A 27 14.11 -10.00 11.28
C ALA A 27 12.77 -9.67 11.95
N LYS A 28 12.58 -8.42 12.41
CA LYS A 28 11.35 -8.00 13.11
C LYS A 28 10.81 -6.64 12.67
N PHE A 29 9.49 -6.54 12.66
CA PHE A 29 8.79 -5.26 12.63
C PHE A 29 8.89 -4.59 14.01
N SER A 30 8.88 -3.27 14.05
CA SER A 30 8.93 -2.47 15.28
C SER A 30 8.24 -1.12 15.11
N GLY A 31 8.03 -0.41 16.22
CA GLY A 31 7.51 0.96 16.21
C GLY A 31 6.13 1.06 15.56
N LEU A 32 5.98 2.02 14.64
CA LEU A 32 4.71 2.28 13.94
C LEU A 32 4.20 1.07 13.14
N ALA A 33 5.09 0.20 12.62
CA ALA A 33 4.69 -1.02 11.91
C ALA A 33 3.96 -2.02 12.81
N THR A 34 4.17 -1.96 14.13
CA THR A 34 3.52 -2.81 15.14
C THR A 34 2.35 -2.15 15.85
N SER A 35 2.03 -0.90 15.52
CA SER A 35 0.94 -0.15 16.16
C SER A 35 -0.46 -0.53 15.63
N SER A 36 -1.49 -0.07 16.32
CA SER A 36 -2.91 -0.17 15.91
C SER A 36 -3.37 0.97 14.99
N LEU A 37 -2.47 1.91 14.65
CA LEU A 37 -2.77 3.06 13.79
C LEU A 37 -3.00 2.61 12.34
N PRO A 38 -3.81 3.31 11.54
CA PRO A 38 -3.99 2.99 10.13
C PRO A 38 -2.66 3.03 9.35
N LYS A 39 -2.38 1.99 8.58
CA LYS A 39 -1.16 1.83 7.78
C LYS A 39 -1.52 1.53 6.34
N LEU A 40 -0.80 2.13 5.42
CA LEU A 40 -0.75 1.75 4.01
C LEU A 40 0.54 0.97 3.78
N TYR A 41 0.47 -0.11 3.02
CA TYR A 41 1.63 -0.89 2.64
C TYR A 41 1.63 -1.15 1.15
N VAL A 42 2.82 -1.06 0.54
CA VAL A 42 3.04 -1.17 -0.90
C VAL A 42 4.03 -2.29 -1.14
N VAL A 43 3.69 -3.19 -2.06
CA VAL A 43 4.53 -4.32 -2.44
C VAL A 43 5.12 -4.07 -3.83
N CYS A 44 6.43 -4.20 -3.94
CA CYS A 44 7.18 -4.11 -5.20
C CYS A 44 8.06 -5.35 -5.37
N VAL A 45 8.35 -5.72 -6.62
CA VAL A 45 9.29 -6.80 -6.98
C VAL A 45 10.30 -6.26 -7.99
N ASP A 46 11.53 -6.76 -7.96
CA ASP A 46 12.66 -6.12 -8.64
C ASP A 46 12.49 -6.03 -10.17
N ASP A 47 11.86 -7.02 -10.78
CA ASP A 47 11.62 -7.07 -12.24
C ASP A 47 10.34 -6.33 -12.69
N HIS A 48 9.70 -5.57 -11.80
CA HIS A 48 8.47 -4.84 -12.14
C HIS A 48 8.64 -3.32 -11.88
N PRO A 49 8.40 -2.46 -12.89
CA PRO A 49 8.71 -1.03 -12.80
C PRO A 49 7.80 -0.28 -11.82
N ASN A 50 6.61 -0.81 -11.54
CA ASN A 50 5.60 -0.21 -10.68
C ASN A 50 5.24 -1.12 -9.50
N PRO A 51 4.63 -0.59 -8.43
CA PRO A 51 4.05 -1.44 -7.38
C PRO A 51 3.09 -2.49 -7.93
N ILE A 52 3.13 -3.69 -7.35
CA ILE A 52 2.29 -4.83 -7.79
C ILE A 52 1.05 -5.04 -6.92
N TYR A 53 1.04 -4.48 -5.71
CA TYR A 53 -0.06 -4.58 -4.76
C TYR A 53 0.02 -3.44 -3.76
N ILE A 54 -1.13 -2.82 -3.46
CA ILE A 54 -1.29 -1.87 -2.36
C ILE A 54 -2.37 -2.42 -1.43
N GLY A 55 -2.17 -2.25 -0.14
CA GLY A 55 -3.15 -2.59 0.86
C GLY A 55 -3.11 -1.64 2.04
N MET A 56 -4.17 -1.66 2.83
CA MET A 56 -4.23 -0.95 4.10
C MET A 56 -4.53 -1.89 5.27
N THR A 57 -4.16 -1.47 6.49
CA THR A 57 -4.47 -2.22 7.71
C THR A 57 -4.34 -1.38 8.98
N LYS A 58 -5.17 -1.65 9.98
CA LYS A 58 -4.94 -1.22 11.38
C LYS A 58 -4.17 -2.23 12.20
N GLN A 59 -4.04 -3.48 11.74
CA GLN A 59 -3.30 -4.51 12.45
C GLN A 59 -1.79 -4.24 12.41
N PRO A 60 -1.00 -4.81 13.35
CA PRO A 60 0.44 -4.94 13.16
C PRO A 60 0.73 -5.59 11.81
N ILE A 61 1.70 -5.07 11.05
CA ILE A 61 1.98 -5.53 9.67
C ILE A 61 2.23 -7.03 9.62
N ARG A 62 2.95 -7.58 10.60
CA ARG A 62 3.18 -9.04 10.69
C ARG A 62 1.88 -9.84 10.76
N ASN A 63 0.90 -9.37 11.53
CA ASN A 63 -0.38 -10.07 11.70
C ASN A 63 -1.19 -9.98 10.40
N ARG A 64 -1.20 -8.82 9.74
CA ARG A 64 -1.85 -8.65 8.43
C ARG A 64 -1.23 -9.54 7.36
N LEU A 65 0.10 -9.64 7.31
CA LEU A 65 0.79 -10.55 6.39
C LEU A 65 0.45 -12.00 6.71
N ARG A 66 0.55 -12.43 7.97
CA ARG A 66 0.20 -13.79 8.39
C ARG A 66 -1.23 -14.17 7.99
N LEU A 67 -2.19 -13.28 8.18
CA LEU A 67 -3.58 -13.51 7.78
C LEU A 67 -3.70 -13.77 6.26
N GLY A 68 -3.01 -12.98 5.43
CA GLY A 68 -3.01 -13.20 3.98
C GLY A 68 -2.21 -14.43 3.51
N TRP A 69 -1.24 -14.91 4.31
CA TRP A 69 -0.55 -16.17 4.04
C TRP A 69 -1.35 -17.40 4.46
N SER A 70 -2.05 -17.32 5.60
CA SER A 70 -2.90 -18.39 6.14
C SER A 70 -4.27 -18.46 5.48
N ALA A 71 -4.60 -17.53 4.60
CA ALA A 71 -5.86 -17.52 3.87
C ALA A 71 -6.04 -18.79 3.02
N ASN A 72 -7.16 -19.46 3.23
CA ASN A 72 -7.56 -20.71 2.60
C ASN A 72 -8.77 -20.55 1.64
N GLY A 73 -9.25 -19.32 1.43
CA GLY A 73 -10.45 -19.03 0.64
C GLY A 73 -11.75 -18.99 1.45
N GLU A 74 -11.69 -19.21 2.76
CA GLU A 74 -12.85 -19.06 3.63
C GLU A 74 -13.43 -17.64 3.52
N ASN A 75 -14.74 -17.55 3.37
CA ASN A 75 -15.47 -16.30 3.11
C ASN A 75 -15.02 -15.53 1.85
N GLY A 76 -14.41 -16.22 0.87
CA GLY A 76 -13.95 -15.62 -0.38
C GLY A 76 -12.59 -14.91 -0.28
N TYR A 77 -11.96 -14.87 0.90
CA TYR A 77 -10.62 -14.28 1.06
C TYR A 77 -9.53 -15.33 0.79
N HIS A 78 -8.91 -15.25 -0.38
CA HIS A 78 -7.84 -16.17 -0.81
C HIS A 78 -6.42 -15.69 -0.45
N GLY A 79 -6.30 -14.55 0.24
CA GLY A 79 -5.01 -13.98 0.60
C GLY A 79 -4.31 -13.29 -0.57
N TYR A 80 -2.98 -13.21 -0.48
CA TYR A 80 -2.19 -12.52 -1.50
C TYR A 80 -1.88 -13.44 -2.69
N ALA A 81 -2.43 -13.13 -3.86
CA ALA A 81 -2.16 -13.90 -5.07
C ALA A 81 -0.67 -13.84 -5.48
N TRP A 82 -0.03 -12.68 -5.31
CA TRP A 82 1.39 -12.48 -5.66
C TRP A 82 2.35 -13.39 -4.90
N ARG A 83 1.98 -13.91 -3.73
CA ARG A 83 2.83 -14.83 -2.95
C ARG A 83 3.08 -16.18 -3.64
N LYS A 84 2.30 -16.50 -4.67
CA LYS A 84 2.44 -17.71 -5.50
C LYS A 84 3.25 -17.48 -6.77
N SER A 85 3.52 -16.22 -7.12
CA SER A 85 4.19 -15.84 -8.36
C SER A 85 5.63 -15.40 -8.15
N PHE A 86 6.00 -15.05 -6.93
CA PHE A 86 7.34 -14.60 -6.57
C PHE A 86 7.84 -15.31 -5.30
N THR A 87 9.12 -15.11 -5.00
CA THR A 87 9.77 -15.60 -3.77
C THR A 87 10.45 -14.49 -2.98
N THR A 88 10.61 -13.31 -3.59
CA THR A 88 11.14 -12.10 -2.96
C THR A 88 10.29 -10.89 -3.33
N ALA A 89 10.25 -9.90 -2.45
CA ALA A 89 9.60 -8.62 -2.67
C ALA A 89 10.17 -7.57 -1.72
N THR A 90 9.83 -6.31 -1.97
CA THR A 90 9.97 -5.23 -0.99
C THR A 90 8.60 -4.79 -0.51
N LEU A 91 8.52 -4.41 0.75
CA LEU A 91 7.32 -3.91 1.42
C LEU A 91 7.63 -2.54 2.03
N ASP A 92 7.11 -1.49 1.42
CA ASP A 92 7.15 -0.15 2.02
C ASP A 92 5.92 0.02 2.91
N VAL A 93 6.13 0.54 4.12
CA VAL A 93 5.04 0.80 5.08
C VAL A 93 4.97 2.28 5.39
N TRP A 94 3.75 2.82 5.33
CA TRP A 94 3.41 4.20 5.66
C TRP A 94 2.34 4.20 6.75
N CYS A 95 2.45 5.04 7.77
CA CYS A 95 1.54 5.05 8.92
C CYS A 95 0.88 6.41 9.08
N HIS A 96 -0.44 6.44 9.20
CA HIS A 96 -1.18 7.63 9.55
C HIS A 96 -1.07 7.87 11.06
N THR A 97 -0.25 8.85 11.46
CA THR A 97 0.17 9.07 12.85
C THR A 97 -0.76 9.97 13.66
N ASN A 98 -1.72 10.62 13.00
CA ASN A 98 -2.66 11.55 13.64
C ASN A 98 -4.08 11.37 13.07
N PRO A 99 -4.66 10.16 13.16
CA PRO A 99 -5.99 9.91 12.62
C PRO A 99 -7.08 10.54 13.47
N THR A 100 -8.10 11.08 12.81
CA THR A 100 -9.33 11.47 13.51
C THR A 100 -10.16 10.21 13.79
N ALA A 101 -10.75 10.11 14.98
CA ALA A 101 -11.46 8.91 15.42
C ALA A 101 -12.65 8.50 14.52
N LYS A 102 -13.20 9.44 13.73
CA LYS A 102 -14.36 9.20 12.87
C LYS A 102 -14.01 8.53 11.54
N ASN A 103 -12.82 8.80 10.98
CA ASN A 103 -12.47 8.47 9.60
C ASN A 103 -11.11 7.77 9.47
N ASP A 104 -10.57 7.21 10.57
CA ASP A 104 -9.18 6.75 10.63
C ASP A 104 -8.79 5.76 9.51
N CYS A 105 -9.67 4.80 9.19
CA CYS A 105 -9.50 3.88 8.07
C CYS A 105 -9.80 4.53 6.71
N ILE A 106 -10.85 5.36 6.62
CA ILE A 106 -11.33 5.93 5.35
C ILE A 106 -10.27 6.82 4.73
N ASP A 107 -9.54 7.61 5.52
CA ASP A 107 -8.47 8.47 5.00
C ASP A 107 -7.37 7.64 4.32
N VAL A 108 -6.94 6.53 4.95
CA VAL A 108 -5.90 5.65 4.39
C VAL A 108 -6.40 4.84 3.20
N GLU A 109 -7.64 4.35 3.24
CA GLU A 109 -8.28 3.66 2.11
C GLU A 109 -8.45 4.60 0.90
N THR A 110 -8.79 5.86 1.15
CA THR A 110 -8.87 6.88 0.08
C THR A 110 -7.49 7.17 -0.51
N VAL A 111 -6.43 7.23 0.32
CA VAL A 111 -5.05 7.37 -0.17
C VAL A 111 -4.61 6.14 -0.96
N GLU A 112 -4.97 4.92 -0.54
CA GLU A 112 -4.74 3.69 -1.30
C GLU A 112 -5.37 3.77 -2.70
N ALA A 113 -6.65 4.17 -2.78
CA ALA A 113 -7.35 4.30 -4.03
C ALA A 113 -6.73 5.36 -4.96
N GLU A 114 -6.35 6.52 -4.43
CA GLU A 114 -5.66 7.57 -5.18
C GLU A 114 -4.28 7.12 -5.67
N LEU A 115 -3.52 6.37 -4.86
CA LEU A 115 -2.23 5.82 -5.27
C LEU A 115 -2.39 4.79 -6.40
N VAL A 116 -3.38 3.90 -6.30
CA VAL A 116 -3.71 2.96 -7.38
C VAL A 116 -4.11 3.71 -8.65
N TYR A 117 -4.89 4.78 -8.53
CA TYR A 117 -5.24 5.62 -9.66
C TYR A 117 -4.02 6.26 -10.33
N LEU A 118 -3.03 6.74 -9.56
CA LEU A 118 -1.78 7.26 -10.12
C LEU A 118 -0.98 6.18 -10.86
N ILE A 119 -0.88 4.97 -10.30
CA ILE A 119 -0.23 3.83 -10.97
C ILE A 119 -0.97 3.51 -12.27
N ARG A 120 -2.31 3.54 -12.25
CA ARG A 120 -3.16 3.33 -13.44
C ARG A 120 -2.92 4.39 -14.52
N LYS A 121 -2.82 5.66 -14.15
CA LYS A 121 -2.47 6.74 -15.07
C LYS A 121 -1.07 6.58 -15.67
N ALA A 122 -0.14 5.99 -14.93
CA ALA A 122 1.20 5.65 -15.44
C ALA A 122 1.20 4.43 -16.39
N GLY A 123 0.03 3.93 -16.78
CA GLY A 123 -0.13 2.91 -17.83
C GLY A 123 -0.36 1.48 -17.31
N GLN A 124 -0.32 1.24 -15.99
CA GLN A 124 -0.40 -0.12 -15.42
C GLN A 124 -1.46 -0.20 -14.32
N TRP A 125 -2.25 -1.27 -14.27
CA TRP A 125 -2.93 -1.63 -13.02
C TRP A 125 -1.95 -2.41 -12.14
N PRO A 126 -1.91 -2.23 -10.80
CA PRO A 126 -1.03 -3.06 -9.97
C PRO A 126 -1.38 -4.53 -10.18
N LEU A 127 -0.38 -5.33 -10.57
CA LEU A 127 -0.55 -6.64 -11.20
C LEU A 127 -1.45 -7.61 -10.43
N PHE A 128 -1.45 -7.54 -9.10
CA PHE A 128 -2.22 -8.43 -8.23
C PHE A 128 -3.29 -7.70 -7.40
N GLN A 129 -3.65 -6.47 -7.78
CA GLN A 129 -4.73 -5.74 -7.13
C GLN A 129 -6.09 -6.26 -7.61
N THR A 130 -6.92 -6.75 -6.68
CA THR A 130 -8.24 -7.33 -6.99
C THR A 130 -9.41 -6.42 -6.65
N GLU A 131 -9.27 -5.63 -5.59
CA GLU A 131 -10.33 -4.79 -5.03
C GLU A 131 -9.72 -3.49 -4.52
N ILE A 132 -10.43 -2.39 -4.73
CA ILE A 132 -10.13 -1.05 -4.23
C ILE A 132 -11.45 -0.34 -3.97
N HIS A 133 -11.56 0.32 -2.81
CA HIS A 133 -12.72 1.13 -2.46
C HIS A 133 -12.42 2.61 -2.70
N PHE A 134 -13.16 3.22 -3.62
CA PHE A 134 -13.08 4.65 -3.89
C PHE A 134 -14.06 5.42 -2.99
N HIS A 135 -13.54 6.41 -2.29
CA HIS A 135 -14.31 7.42 -1.57
C HIS A 135 -14.01 8.81 -2.15
N PRO A 136 -14.88 9.82 -1.93
CA PRO A 136 -14.56 11.18 -2.33
C PRO A 136 -13.23 11.65 -1.72
N SER A 137 -12.25 11.92 -2.58
CA SER A 137 -10.93 12.36 -2.14
C SER A 137 -10.85 13.87 -1.94
N THR A 138 -10.17 14.29 -0.88
CA THR A 138 -9.80 15.69 -0.66
C THR A 138 -8.46 16.00 -1.32
N GLU A 139 -8.12 17.29 -1.42
CA GLU A 139 -6.80 17.71 -1.90
C GLU A 139 -5.66 17.11 -1.04
N ILE A 140 -5.90 16.95 0.27
CA ILE A 140 -4.92 16.36 1.19
C ILE A 140 -4.66 14.88 0.83
N HIS A 141 -5.70 14.10 0.53
CA HIS A 141 -5.54 12.69 0.11
C HIS A 141 -4.71 12.59 -1.17
N ARG A 142 -5.03 13.42 -2.17
CA ARG A 142 -4.31 13.45 -3.45
C ARG A 142 -2.85 13.87 -3.28
N LYS A 143 -2.56 14.89 -2.45
CA LYS A 143 -1.19 15.30 -2.13
C LYS A 143 -0.39 14.20 -1.43
N VAL A 144 -1.01 13.49 -0.50
CA VAL A 144 -0.38 12.36 0.19
C VAL A 144 -0.10 11.20 -0.76
N ALA A 145 -1.09 10.79 -1.56
CA ALA A 145 -0.93 9.74 -2.57
C ALA A 145 0.16 10.10 -3.59
N ALA A 146 0.19 11.36 -4.06
CA ALA A 146 1.23 11.88 -4.93
C ALA A 146 2.63 11.83 -4.30
N LYS A 147 2.77 12.22 -3.02
CA LYS A 147 4.04 12.13 -2.28
C LYS A 147 4.53 10.67 -2.21
N ILE A 148 3.63 9.73 -1.94
CA ILE A 148 3.96 8.30 -1.92
C ILE A 148 4.28 7.81 -3.33
N GLY A 149 3.50 8.20 -4.34
CA GLY A 149 3.71 7.84 -5.74
C GLY A 149 5.06 8.31 -6.28
N ALA A 150 5.53 9.49 -5.87
CA ALA A 150 6.85 10.00 -6.20
C ALA A 150 7.99 9.10 -5.69
N HIS A 151 7.79 8.37 -4.58
CA HIS A 151 8.73 7.35 -4.10
C HIS A 151 8.94 6.21 -5.11
N TYR A 152 7.97 6.01 -6.01
CA TYR A 152 7.97 4.99 -7.06
C TYR A 152 8.19 5.60 -8.46
N GLY A 153 8.61 6.86 -8.56
CA GLY A 153 8.82 7.52 -9.85
C GLY A 153 7.55 7.79 -10.65
N LEU A 154 6.36 7.73 -10.03
CA LEU A 154 5.12 8.10 -10.70
C LEU A 154 5.12 9.61 -10.91
N ALA A 155 5.36 10.05 -12.16
CA ALA A 155 5.33 11.45 -12.51
C ALA A 155 3.92 12.02 -12.31
N ILE A 156 3.82 13.16 -11.62
CA ILE A 156 2.60 13.96 -11.66
C ILE A 156 2.70 14.79 -12.93
N ASP A 157 2.03 14.33 -13.98
CA ASP A 157 1.78 15.18 -15.13
C ASP A 157 1.02 16.42 -14.63
N SER A 158 1.74 17.53 -14.53
CA SER A 158 1.19 18.84 -14.14
C SER A 158 0.45 19.51 -15.31
N SER A 159 0.24 18.77 -16.40
CA SER A 159 -0.27 19.23 -17.69
C SER A 159 -1.80 19.11 -17.85
N ASN A 160 -2.51 18.46 -16.93
CA ASN A 160 -3.97 18.47 -16.92
C ASN A 160 -4.50 19.57 -15.99
N ALA A 161 -4.34 20.81 -16.45
CA ALA A 161 -5.22 21.90 -16.04
C ALA A 161 -6.68 21.49 -16.27
N GLU A 162 -7.55 21.92 -15.36
CA GLU A 162 -8.96 21.57 -15.25
C GLU A 162 -9.68 21.39 -16.59
N PRO A 163 -10.57 20.39 -16.72
CA PRO A 163 -11.54 20.45 -17.80
C PRO A 163 -12.36 21.74 -17.62
N LYS A 164 -12.17 22.69 -18.54
CA LYS A 164 -13.08 23.82 -18.66
C LYS A 164 -14.48 23.24 -18.82
N LEU A 165 -15.31 23.40 -17.79
CA LEU A 165 -16.74 23.22 -17.91
C LEU A 165 -17.20 24.26 -18.94
N VAL A 166 -17.53 23.78 -20.13
CA VAL A 166 -18.23 24.58 -21.13
C VAL A 166 -19.68 24.61 -20.68
N GLY A 167 -20.08 25.74 -20.10
CA GLY A 167 -21.46 26.16 -19.87
C GLY A 167 -21.70 27.48 -20.57
#